data_AF-A0A662CUF1-F1
#
_entry.id   AF-A0A662CUF1-F1
#
_cell.length_a   1.000
_cell.length_b   1.000
_cell.length_c   1.000
_cell.angle_alpha   90.00
_cell.angle_beta   90.00
_cell.angle_gamma   90.00
#
_symmetry.space_group_name_H-M   'P 1'
#
loop_
_entity.id
_entity.type
_entity.pdbx_description
1 polymer ?
#
loop_
_entity_poly.entity_id
_entity_poly.type
_entity_poly.pdbx_seq_one_letter_code
_entity_poly.pdbx_strand_id
1 'polypeptide(L)'
;TSKNKYAIQRGYELPRGWRVSYNEEKDRRYAYGMATDWAYLQYGLYSITTELWNPVKDLKDFPKIKDTASRLELERALLKYQDEKYGGKYFLPWKKFRHPELGEGEIGGWLPGYRNNAWPGEPLREVCEKHWQFELYRATLLPHVVITKATAKVLYSGSGGTAQAEKKNDTFTIKKTSAGSKVKIIEVTAVIENQGKLATHVARGASLAGNREDAVWLIGDRDKIRFLQGTPFQILGVLEGTMKIPGYQAGRVSLERSTTSRRFSRRFMMRPGYPMGMMFFRRRGPDRVDQPGPRRTVKWLVAVEGNPPLKIVVTSQKGGTYVKTITY
;
A
#
# COMPACT_ATOMS: atom_id res chain seq x y z
N THR A 1 14.77 30.32 -3.17
CA THR A 1 15.44 29.43 -4.14
C THR A 1 15.37 28.02 -3.61
N SER A 2 14.73 27.06 -4.30
CA SER A 2 14.99 25.65 -4.01
C SER A 2 14.81 24.76 -5.25
N LYS A 3 15.77 24.82 -6.18
CA LYS A 3 15.94 23.73 -7.15
C LYS A 3 16.97 22.73 -6.64
N ASN A 4 16.73 22.17 -5.45
CA ASN A 4 17.50 21.01 -5.03
C ASN A 4 17.32 19.89 -6.08
N LYS A 5 18.27 18.95 -6.16
CA LYS A 5 18.28 17.91 -7.22
C LYS A 5 16.98 17.09 -7.27
N TYR A 6 16.31 16.89 -6.13
CA TYR A 6 15.06 16.15 -6.03
C TYR A 6 13.88 16.93 -6.60
N ALA A 7 13.79 18.23 -6.30
CA ALA A 7 12.77 19.11 -6.88
C ALA A 7 12.93 19.22 -8.40
N ILE A 8 14.17 19.30 -8.91
CA ILE A 8 14.45 19.28 -10.35
C ILE A 8 13.98 17.96 -10.97
N GLN A 9 14.35 16.83 -10.37
CA GLN A 9 13.97 15.50 -10.89
C GLN A 9 12.46 15.30 -10.93
N ARG A 10 11.73 15.79 -9.91
CA ARG A 10 10.27 15.66 -9.85
C ARG A 10 9.51 16.72 -10.64
N GLY A 11 10.14 17.86 -10.94
CA GLY A 11 9.53 19.00 -11.63
C GLY A 11 8.71 19.93 -10.73
N TYR A 12 8.76 19.77 -9.40
CA TYR A 12 8.06 20.65 -8.44
C TYR A 12 8.78 20.69 -7.08
N GLU A 13 8.58 21.78 -6.33
CA GLU A 13 9.03 21.92 -4.94
C GLU A 13 7.97 21.41 -3.97
N LEU A 14 8.37 20.67 -2.93
CA LEU A 14 7.45 20.22 -1.90
C LEU A 14 6.97 21.41 -1.06
N PRO A 15 5.66 21.57 -0.82
CA PRO A 15 5.18 22.62 0.05
C PRO A 15 5.66 22.40 1.49
N ARG A 16 5.89 23.49 2.25
CA ARG A 16 6.44 23.44 3.62
C ARG A 16 5.71 22.46 4.56
N GLY A 17 4.38 22.34 4.44
CA GLY A 17 3.58 21.46 5.30
C GLY A 17 3.78 19.96 5.02
N TRP A 18 4.51 19.62 3.96
CA TRP A 18 4.74 18.26 3.51
C TRP A 18 6.21 17.93 3.69
N ARG A 19 6.52 17.25 4.79
CA ARG A 19 7.85 16.75 5.05
C ARG A 19 7.87 15.27 4.74
N VAL A 20 8.71 14.90 3.78
CA VAL A 20 9.12 13.50 3.60
C VAL A 20 10.25 13.21 4.58
N SER A 21 10.47 11.94 4.88
CA SER A 21 11.50 11.49 5.83
C SER A 21 12.95 11.86 5.47
N TYR A 22 13.15 12.46 4.30
CA TYR A 22 14.44 12.91 3.80
C TYR A 22 14.47 14.43 3.70
N ASN A 23 15.51 15.05 4.25
CA ASN A 23 15.76 16.47 4.09
C ASN A 23 16.45 16.70 2.75
N GLU A 24 15.66 17.09 1.74
CA GLU A 24 16.14 17.32 0.38
C GLU A 24 17.03 18.55 0.23
N GLU A 25 16.86 19.54 1.10
CA GLU A 25 17.67 20.77 1.08
C GLU A 25 19.09 20.50 1.58
N LYS A 26 19.20 19.69 2.65
CA LYS A 26 20.48 19.30 3.27
C LYS A 26 21.04 17.98 2.75
N ASP A 27 20.34 17.36 1.80
CA ASP A 27 20.67 16.06 1.22
C ASP A 27 21.02 14.99 2.28
N ARG A 28 20.17 14.87 3.31
CA ARG A 28 20.37 13.90 4.41
C ARG A 28 19.06 13.46 5.03
N ARG A 29 19.07 12.32 5.75
CA ARG A 29 17.92 11.91 6.56
C ARG A 29 17.73 12.84 7.77
N TYR A 30 16.49 13.05 8.20
CA TYR A 30 16.21 13.74 9.45
C TYR A 30 16.68 12.92 10.66
N ALA A 31 16.44 11.61 10.61
CA ALA A 31 16.88 10.61 11.59
C ALA A 31 16.83 9.21 10.96
N TYR A 32 17.27 8.20 11.70
CA TYR A 32 17.09 6.79 11.34
C TYR A 32 15.93 6.20 12.14
N GLY A 33 15.23 5.23 11.57
CA GLY A 33 14.19 4.47 12.28
C GLY A 33 12.86 5.20 12.45
N MET A 34 12.55 6.19 11.60
CA MET A 34 11.25 6.83 11.64
C MET A 34 10.14 5.83 11.27
N ALA A 35 9.01 5.90 11.96
CA ALA A 35 7.87 5.01 11.69
C ALA A 35 7.39 5.12 10.24
N THR A 36 7.52 6.31 9.63
CA THR A 36 7.20 6.55 8.22
C THR A 36 8.14 5.83 7.25
N ASP A 37 9.44 5.76 7.55
CA ASP A 37 10.42 5.00 6.77
C ASP A 37 10.15 3.52 6.84
N TRP A 38 9.85 3.02 8.05
CA TRP A 38 9.46 1.63 8.23
C TRP A 38 8.16 1.32 7.48
N ALA A 39 7.10 2.14 7.61
CA ALA A 39 5.85 1.92 6.91
C ALA A 39 6.01 1.92 5.38
N TYR A 40 6.84 2.83 4.85
CA TYR A 40 7.15 2.88 3.42
C TYR A 40 8.03 1.74 2.95
N LEU A 41 9.08 1.36 3.67
CA LEU A 41 9.90 0.23 3.24
C LEU A 41 9.14 -1.08 3.48
N GLN A 42 8.74 -1.33 4.72
CA GLN A 42 8.16 -2.59 5.15
C GLN A 42 6.80 -2.86 4.54
N TYR A 43 5.92 -1.87 4.35
CA TYR A 43 4.60 -2.11 3.78
C TYR A 43 4.38 -1.40 2.45
N GLY A 44 5.36 -0.62 1.95
CA GLY A 44 5.16 0.29 0.82
C GLY A 44 3.90 1.13 0.93
N LEU A 45 3.57 1.52 2.16
CA LEU A 45 2.55 2.52 2.46
C LEU A 45 3.16 3.89 2.21
N TYR A 46 2.43 4.76 1.52
CA TYR A 46 2.84 6.15 1.36
C TYR A 46 2.62 6.88 2.69
N SER A 47 3.64 6.85 3.54
CA SER A 47 3.63 7.47 4.86
C SER A 47 4.31 8.84 4.80
N ILE A 48 3.55 9.89 5.07
CA ILE A 48 3.99 11.29 4.99
C ILE A 48 3.68 11.93 6.34
N THR A 49 4.61 12.71 6.88
CA THR A 49 4.35 13.54 8.06
C THR A 49 3.80 14.89 7.61
N THR A 50 2.57 15.18 8.02
CA THR A 50 1.94 16.48 7.81
C THR A 50 2.18 17.36 9.03
N GLU A 51 2.89 18.48 8.83
CA GLU A 51 3.04 19.50 9.86
C GLU A 51 1.73 20.30 9.91
N LEU A 52 0.80 19.86 10.76
CA LEU A 52 -0.62 20.21 10.65
C LEU A 52 -0.90 21.71 10.85
N TRP A 53 -0.08 22.38 11.66
CA TRP A 53 -0.32 23.73 12.15
C TRP A 53 0.91 24.61 11.97
N ASN A 54 0.70 25.79 11.39
CA ASN A 54 1.70 26.84 11.32
C ASN A 54 1.03 28.21 11.57
N PRO A 55 1.21 28.82 12.75
CA PRO A 55 0.53 30.07 13.09
C PRO A 55 0.83 31.21 12.12
N VAL A 56 2.02 31.24 11.49
CA VAL A 56 2.37 32.28 10.52
C VAL A 56 1.52 32.21 9.25
N LYS A 57 0.99 31.02 8.90
CA LYS A 57 0.18 30.81 7.69
C LYS A 57 -1.29 30.63 7.99
N ASP A 58 -1.62 30.02 9.13
CA ASP A 58 -2.96 29.53 9.43
C ASP A 58 -3.74 30.46 10.38
N LEU A 59 -3.08 31.46 11.00
CA LEU A 59 -3.77 32.54 11.68
C LEU A 59 -4.01 33.71 10.72
N LYS A 60 -5.27 34.10 10.61
CA LYS A 60 -5.69 35.24 9.79
C LYS A 60 -5.05 36.54 10.28
N ASP A 61 -4.49 37.31 9.34
CA ASP A 61 -3.81 38.58 9.60
C ASP A 61 -2.64 38.49 10.60
N PHE A 62 -2.07 37.29 10.79
CA PHE A 62 -0.90 37.13 11.64
C PHE A 62 0.31 37.84 11.01
N PRO A 63 1.18 38.49 11.82
CA PRO A 63 2.36 39.17 11.30
C PRO A 63 3.23 38.25 10.44
N LYS A 64 3.71 38.77 9.31
CA LYS A 64 4.68 38.03 8.48
C LYS A 64 6.01 37.94 9.22
N ILE A 65 6.32 36.75 9.72
CA ILE A 65 7.59 36.44 10.37
C ILE A 65 8.52 35.77 9.36
N LYS A 66 9.77 36.23 9.28
CA LYS A 66 10.79 35.62 8.41
C LYS A 66 11.12 34.21 8.90
N ASP A 67 11.44 33.28 8.01
CA ASP A 67 11.86 31.93 8.40
C ASP A 67 13.17 31.91 9.23
N THR A 68 13.98 32.96 9.15
CA THR A 68 15.20 33.15 9.95
C THR A 68 14.96 33.81 11.31
N ALA A 69 13.72 34.18 11.62
CA ALA A 69 13.38 34.85 12.87
C ALA A 69 13.64 33.92 14.06
N SER A 70 13.99 34.53 15.20
CA SER A 70 14.19 33.77 16.43
C SER A 70 12.88 33.17 16.92
N ARG A 71 12.95 32.04 17.63
CA ARG A 71 11.78 31.45 18.31
C ARG A 71 11.08 32.46 19.23
N LEU A 72 11.85 33.30 19.91
CA LEU A 72 11.33 34.32 20.82
C LEU A 72 10.53 35.41 20.10
N GLU A 73 10.90 35.75 18.88
CA GLU A 73 10.15 36.72 18.06
C GLU A 73 8.77 36.17 17.69
N LEU A 74 8.70 34.92 17.25
CA LEU A 74 7.44 34.24 16.98
C LEU A 74 6.57 34.13 18.24
N GLU A 75 7.16 33.78 19.38
CA GLU A 75 6.44 33.67 20.65
C GLU A 75 5.87 35.01 21.12
N ARG A 76 6.63 36.11 21.01
CA ARG A 76 6.12 37.45 21.31
C ARG A 76 4.97 37.86 20.38
N ALA A 77 5.08 37.56 19.09
CA ALA A 77 4.01 37.83 18.13
C ALA A 77 2.74 37.04 18.45
N LEU A 78 2.87 35.77 18.84
CA LEU A 78 1.75 34.92 19.26
C LEU A 78 1.07 35.44 20.53
N LEU A 79 1.83 35.88 21.53
CA LEU A 79 1.29 36.48 22.76
C LEU A 79 0.53 37.77 22.45
N LYS A 80 1.12 38.68 21.68
CA LYS A 80 0.43 39.91 21.28
C LYS A 80 -0.86 39.61 20.50
N TYR A 81 -0.80 38.68 19.55
CA TYR A 81 -1.94 38.35 18.71
C TYR A 81 -3.08 37.69 19.51
N GLN A 82 -2.77 36.79 20.47
CA GLN A 82 -3.81 36.17 21.30
C GLN A 82 -4.42 37.16 22.30
N ASP A 83 -3.65 38.14 22.79
CA ASP A 83 -4.15 39.23 23.63
C ASP A 83 -5.16 40.08 22.84
N GLU A 84 -4.78 40.52 21.63
CA GLU A 84 -5.59 41.42 20.80
C GLU A 84 -6.81 40.74 20.17
N LYS A 85 -6.69 39.49 19.71
CA LYS A 85 -7.74 38.81 18.92
C LYS A 85 -8.55 37.80 19.70
N TYR A 86 -8.01 37.28 20.81
CA TYR A 86 -8.64 36.22 21.60
C TYR A 86 -8.82 36.62 23.08
N GLY A 87 -8.57 37.89 23.42
CA GLY A 87 -8.79 38.43 24.75
C GLY A 87 -7.89 37.80 25.82
N GLY A 88 -6.69 37.33 25.43
CA GLY A 88 -5.72 36.76 26.36
C GLY A 88 -6.05 35.35 26.85
N LYS A 89 -7.16 34.74 26.40
CA LYS A 89 -7.72 33.51 27.01
C LYS A 89 -6.86 32.25 26.90
N TYR A 90 -5.79 32.26 26.10
CA TYR A 90 -4.88 31.12 25.93
C TYR A 90 -3.61 31.22 26.78
N PHE A 91 -3.47 32.30 27.54
CA PHE A 91 -2.33 32.53 28.40
C PHE A 91 -2.81 32.88 29.81
N LEU A 92 -2.28 32.18 30.81
CA LEU A 92 -2.50 32.52 32.21
C LEU A 92 -1.41 33.50 32.65
N PRO A 93 -1.79 34.70 33.14
CA PRO A 93 -0.84 35.61 33.76
C PRO A 93 -0.06 34.90 34.86
N TRP A 94 1.26 35.11 34.88
CA TRP A 94 2.12 34.57 35.91
C TRP A 94 1.73 35.12 37.27
N LYS A 95 1.61 34.24 38.25
CA LYS A 95 1.38 34.61 39.65
C LYS A 95 2.31 33.84 40.56
N LYS A 96 2.65 34.44 41.69
CA LYS A 96 3.43 33.78 42.74
C LYS A 96 2.73 32.49 43.18
N PHE A 97 3.52 31.44 43.33
CA PHE A 97 3.08 30.14 43.78
C PHE A 97 4.18 29.52 44.64
N ARG A 98 3.81 28.87 45.74
CA ARG A 98 4.75 28.13 46.58
C ARG A 98 4.51 26.64 46.38
N HIS A 99 5.41 25.98 45.66
CA HIS A 99 5.33 24.54 45.44
C HIS A 99 5.62 23.80 46.75
N PRO A 100 4.88 22.73 47.09
CA PRO A 100 5.05 22.00 48.34
C PRO A 100 6.49 21.51 48.61
N GLU A 101 7.19 21.09 47.55
CA GLU A 101 8.55 20.56 47.63
C GLU A 101 9.64 21.54 47.13
N LEU A 102 9.30 22.46 46.22
CA LEU A 102 10.29 23.27 45.50
C LEU A 102 10.37 24.71 46.03
N GLY A 103 9.51 25.11 46.97
CA GLY A 103 9.53 26.45 47.54
C GLY A 103 8.91 27.51 46.62
N GLU A 104 9.48 28.70 46.61
CA GLU A 104 8.92 29.86 45.91
C GLU A 104 9.13 29.78 44.38
N GLY A 105 8.10 30.17 43.62
CA GLY A 105 8.18 30.29 42.17
C GLY A 105 6.97 31.02 41.60
N GLU A 106 6.80 30.92 40.29
CA GLU A 106 5.65 31.46 39.57
C GLU A 106 4.95 30.35 38.79
N ILE A 107 3.63 30.46 38.68
CA ILE A 107 2.80 29.57 37.86
C ILE A 107 1.96 30.40 36.89
N GLY A 108 1.89 29.96 35.64
CA GLY A 108 1.26 30.68 34.55
C GLY A 108 1.81 30.21 33.20
N GLY A 109 1.65 31.05 32.19
CA GLY A 109 2.10 30.77 30.84
C GLY A 109 0.99 30.28 29.91
N TRP A 110 1.38 29.74 28.76
CA TRP A 110 0.44 29.17 27.80
C TRP A 110 -0.36 28.04 28.42
N LEU A 111 -1.68 28.07 28.21
CA LEU A 111 -2.52 26.93 28.52
C LEU A 111 -2.06 25.71 27.69
N PRO A 112 -2.03 24.51 28.29
CA PRO A 112 -1.69 23.29 27.57
C PRO A 112 -2.52 23.15 26.29
N GLY A 113 -1.84 22.83 25.19
CA GLY A 113 -2.48 22.66 23.88
C GLY A 113 -2.48 23.90 22.99
N TYR A 114 -2.42 25.13 23.52
CA TYR A 114 -2.55 26.34 22.69
C TYR A 114 -1.24 26.91 22.16
N ARG A 115 -0.09 26.50 22.74
CA ARG A 115 1.21 26.96 22.26
C ARG A 115 1.58 26.41 20.88
N ASN A 116 1.23 25.16 20.60
CA ASN A 116 1.74 24.42 19.44
C ASN A 116 0.64 23.78 18.56
N ASN A 117 -0.65 23.94 18.90
CA ASN A 117 -1.74 23.41 18.08
C ASN A 117 -2.63 24.52 17.55
N ALA A 118 -3.41 24.19 16.52
CA ALA A 118 -4.41 25.07 15.96
C ALA A 118 -5.43 25.50 17.01
N TRP A 119 -5.71 26.80 17.05
CA TRP A 119 -6.62 27.36 18.04
C TRP A 119 -8.09 27.07 17.69
N PRO A 120 -8.95 26.83 18.69
CA PRO A 120 -10.38 26.65 18.49
C PRO A 120 -11.01 27.80 17.71
N GLY A 121 -11.96 27.45 16.85
CA GLY A 121 -12.64 28.39 15.96
C GLY A 121 -12.21 28.18 14.51
N GLU A 122 -12.12 29.27 13.77
CA GLU A 122 -11.76 29.28 12.35
C GLU A 122 -10.40 28.62 12.06
N PRO A 123 -9.30 28.87 12.80
CA PRO A 123 -8.00 28.29 12.47
C PRO A 123 -7.99 26.76 12.52
N LEU A 124 -8.56 26.16 13.59
CA LEU A 124 -8.68 24.71 13.69
C LEU A 124 -9.59 24.13 12.59
N ARG A 125 -10.72 24.78 12.28
CA ARG A 125 -11.62 24.32 11.21
C ARG A 125 -10.93 24.30 9.85
N GLU A 126 -10.19 25.34 9.50
CA GLU A 126 -9.45 25.38 8.24
C GLU A 126 -8.36 24.32 8.15
N VAL A 127 -7.63 24.10 9.24
CA VAL A 127 -6.62 23.04 9.32
C VAL A 127 -7.29 21.70 9.08
N CYS A 128 -8.38 21.39 9.80
CA CYS A 128 -9.15 20.17 9.59
C CYS A 128 -9.63 20.02 8.15
N GLU A 129 -10.16 21.10 7.55
CA GLU A 129 -10.64 21.12 6.17
C GLU A 129 -9.55 20.73 5.17
N LYS A 130 -8.37 21.37 5.26
CA LYS A 130 -7.22 21.06 4.41
C LYS A 130 -6.75 19.60 4.56
N HIS A 131 -6.73 19.10 5.80
CA HIS A 131 -6.21 17.76 6.07
C HIS A 131 -7.15 16.64 5.62
N TRP A 132 -8.46 16.72 5.87
CA TRP A 132 -9.35 15.65 5.40
C TRP A 132 -9.36 15.58 3.86
N GLN A 133 -9.31 16.73 3.17
CA GLN A 133 -9.22 16.77 1.71
C GLN A 133 -7.92 16.12 1.22
N PHE A 134 -6.79 16.38 1.89
CA PHE A 134 -5.53 15.74 1.58
C PHE A 134 -5.58 14.22 1.79
N GLU A 135 -6.16 13.77 2.90
CA GLU A 135 -6.34 12.35 3.20
C GLU A 135 -7.23 11.68 2.14
N LEU A 136 -8.31 12.34 1.71
CA LEU A 136 -9.16 11.86 0.62
C LEU A 136 -8.40 11.80 -0.70
N TYR A 137 -7.66 12.85 -1.06
CA TYR A 137 -6.79 12.87 -2.23
C TYR A 137 -5.81 11.70 -2.21
N ARG A 138 -5.13 11.46 -1.08
CA ARG A 138 -4.20 10.35 -0.90
C ARG A 138 -4.90 9.00 -1.08
N ALA A 139 -6.11 8.84 -0.54
CA ALA A 139 -6.90 7.64 -0.75
C ALA A 139 -7.21 7.40 -2.23
N THR A 140 -7.48 8.45 -3.02
CA THR A 140 -7.68 8.31 -4.48
C THR A 140 -6.43 7.84 -5.23
N LEU A 141 -5.24 7.93 -4.63
CA LEU A 141 -4.00 7.47 -5.24
C LEU A 141 -3.78 5.96 -5.07
N LEU A 142 -4.44 5.33 -4.10
CA LEU A 142 -4.19 3.95 -3.73
C LEU A 142 -4.51 2.96 -4.87
N PRO A 143 -3.84 1.79 -4.89
CA PRO A 143 -4.17 0.74 -5.84
C PRO A 143 -5.63 0.28 -5.67
N HIS A 144 -6.28 -0.04 -6.79
CA HIS A 144 -7.64 -0.54 -6.85
C HIS A 144 -7.67 -1.75 -7.78
N VAL A 145 -7.56 -2.94 -7.19
CA VAL A 145 -7.46 -4.20 -7.96
C VAL A 145 -8.85 -4.72 -8.24
N VAL A 146 -9.14 -5.10 -9.48
CA VAL A 146 -10.46 -5.61 -9.87
C VAL A 146 -10.33 -6.82 -10.79
N ILE A 147 -11.34 -7.69 -10.76
CA ILE A 147 -11.51 -8.76 -11.75
C ILE A 147 -12.40 -8.20 -12.86
N THR A 148 -11.81 -7.74 -13.96
CA THR A 148 -12.55 -7.10 -15.07
C THR A 148 -13.24 -8.11 -15.97
N LYS A 149 -12.71 -9.34 -16.05
CA LYS A 149 -13.31 -10.43 -16.81
C LYS A 149 -13.12 -11.75 -16.07
N ALA A 150 -14.15 -12.57 -16.05
CA ALA A 150 -14.11 -13.93 -15.54
C ALA A 150 -15.04 -14.78 -16.40
N THR A 151 -14.48 -15.74 -17.13
CA THR A 151 -15.23 -16.59 -18.07
C THR A 151 -14.82 -18.04 -17.90
N ALA A 152 -15.78 -18.95 -17.99
CA ALA A 152 -15.55 -20.38 -17.96
C ALA A 152 -16.16 -21.00 -19.22
N LYS A 153 -15.32 -21.59 -20.06
CA LYS A 153 -15.72 -22.23 -21.32
C LYS A 153 -15.64 -23.74 -21.16
N VAL A 154 -16.77 -24.42 -21.27
CA VAL A 154 -16.81 -25.89 -21.30
C VAL A 154 -16.20 -26.35 -22.63
N LEU A 155 -15.09 -27.09 -22.55
CA LEU A 155 -14.41 -27.68 -23.70
C LEU A 155 -14.89 -29.11 -23.95
N TYR A 156 -15.36 -29.78 -22.90
CA TYR A 156 -15.86 -31.15 -22.96
C TYR A 156 -16.82 -31.43 -21.81
N SER A 157 -17.80 -32.28 -22.07
CA SER A 157 -18.75 -32.80 -21.07
C SER A 157 -19.02 -34.27 -21.37
N GLY A 158 -18.79 -35.15 -20.40
CA GLY A 158 -19.00 -36.59 -20.53
C GLY A 158 -19.10 -37.28 -19.17
N SER A 159 -19.24 -38.60 -19.16
CA SER A 159 -19.16 -39.42 -17.94
C SER A 159 -17.77 -40.05 -17.81
N GLY A 160 -17.14 -39.91 -16.63
CA GLY A 160 -16.07 -40.82 -16.20
C GLY A 160 -14.96 -40.29 -15.28
N GLY A 161 -14.23 -41.22 -14.65
CA GLY A 161 -13.46 -41.00 -13.41
C GLY A 161 -12.01 -40.46 -13.51
N THR A 162 -11.43 -40.40 -14.71
CA THR A 162 -10.10 -39.80 -14.93
C THR A 162 -10.04 -39.12 -16.29
N ALA A 163 -10.09 -37.78 -16.34
CA ALA A 163 -9.83 -37.03 -17.56
C ALA A 163 -8.34 -36.68 -17.63
N GLN A 164 -7.65 -37.10 -18.69
CA GLN A 164 -6.32 -36.59 -19.03
C GLN A 164 -6.46 -35.62 -20.19
N ALA A 165 -6.06 -34.36 -19.98
CA ALA A 165 -5.96 -33.37 -21.05
C ALA A 165 -4.49 -33.14 -21.40
N GLU A 166 -4.15 -33.34 -22.67
CA GLU A 166 -2.84 -33.04 -23.23
C GLU A 166 -2.96 -31.78 -24.08
N LYS A 167 -2.20 -30.74 -23.74
CA LYS A 167 -2.15 -29.50 -24.52
C LYS A 167 -1.22 -29.71 -25.71
N LYS A 168 -1.74 -29.68 -26.93
CA LYS A 168 -0.95 -29.63 -28.17
C LYS A 168 -1.30 -28.34 -28.91
N ASN A 169 -0.35 -27.40 -28.98
CA ASN A 169 -0.59 -26.01 -29.41
C ASN A 169 -1.67 -25.32 -28.57
N ASP A 170 -2.68 -24.69 -29.18
CA ASP A 170 -3.84 -24.06 -28.51
C ASP A 170 -5.06 -24.99 -28.37
N THR A 171 -4.90 -26.27 -28.69
CA THR A 171 -5.99 -27.26 -28.67
C THR A 171 -5.73 -28.30 -27.58
N PHE A 172 -6.74 -28.57 -26.77
CA PHE A 172 -6.69 -29.59 -25.72
C PHE A 172 -7.18 -30.92 -26.27
N THR A 173 -6.33 -31.95 -26.26
CA THR A 173 -6.74 -33.31 -26.61
C THR A 173 -7.08 -34.06 -25.34
N ILE A 174 -8.30 -34.59 -25.28
CA ILE A 174 -8.83 -35.26 -24.09
C ILE A 174 -8.76 -36.76 -24.33
N LYS A 175 -7.93 -37.47 -23.54
CA LYS A 175 -7.77 -38.92 -23.65
C LYS A 175 -8.56 -39.63 -22.54
N LYS A 176 -9.45 -40.52 -22.98
CA LYS A 176 -10.30 -41.52 -22.28
C LYS A 176 -10.77 -41.20 -20.86
N THR A 177 -12.08 -41.18 -20.68
CA THR A 177 -12.77 -41.32 -19.39
C THR A 177 -13.26 -42.78 -19.20
N SER A 178 -12.91 -43.44 -18.10
CA SER A 178 -13.49 -44.72 -17.65
C SER A 178 -14.83 -44.48 -16.94
N ALA A 179 -15.77 -45.43 -16.97
CA ALA A 179 -17.13 -45.26 -16.43
C ALA A 179 -17.16 -44.67 -15.00
N GLY A 180 -17.94 -43.59 -14.79
CA GLY A 180 -17.99 -42.80 -13.55
C GLY A 180 -18.85 -41.53 -13.64
N SER A 181 -18.74 -40.63 -12.64
CA SER A 181 -19.48 -39.36 -12.47
C SER A 181 -19.39 -38.42 -13.69
N LYS A 182 -20.37 -37.51 -13.85
CA LYS A 182 -20.36 -36.50 -14.94
C LYS A 182 -19.17 -35.55 -14.76
N VAL A 183 -18.24 -35.55 -15.69
CA VAL A 183 -17.05 -34.68 -15.70
C VAL A 183 -17.15 -33.66 -16.84
N LYS A 184 -16.86 -32.41 -16.52
CA LYS A 184 -16.64 -31.33 -17.50
C LYS A 184 -15.19 -30.89 -17.48
N ILE A 185 -14.61 -30.63 -18.64
CA ILE A 185 -13.31 -29.95 -18.75
C ILE A 185 -13.57 -28.52 -19.17
N ILE A 186 -13.00 -27.58 -18.42
CA ILE A 186 -13.32 -26.16 -18.51
C ILE A 186 -12.04 -25.35 -18.61
N GLU A 187 -12.00 -24.44 -19.58
CA GLU A 187 -11.03 -23.35 -19.60
C GLU A 187 -11.61 -22.17 -18.81
N VAL A 188 -10.98 -21.86 -17.68
CA VAL A 188 -11.31 -20.67 -16.89
C VAL A 188 -10.32 -19.58 -17.25
N THR A 189 -10.80 -18.43 -17.71
CA THR A 189 -9.99 -17.23 -17.97
C THR A 189 -10.42 -16.11 -17.05
N ALA A 190 -9.45 -15.45 -16.41
CA ALA A 190 -9.67 -14.24 -15.65
C ALA A 190 -8.74 -13.12 -16.09
N VAL A 191 -9.25 -11.90 -16.05
CA VAL A 191 -8.45 -10.68 -16.24
C VAL A 191 -8.51 -9.88 -14.95
N ILE A 192 -7.34 -9.59 -14.41
CA ILE A 192 -7.12 -8.83 -13.19
C ILE A 192 -6.44 -7.53 -13.59
N GLU A 193 -6.90 -6.41 -13.05
CA GLU A 193 -6.38 -5.10 -13.38
C GLU A 193 -6.29 -4.21 -12.15
N ASN A 194 -5.17 -3.50 -11.99
CA ASN A 194 -5.09 -2.38 -11.07
C ASN A 194 -5.52 -1.10 -11.78
N GLN A 195 -6.72 -0.62 -11.46
CA GLN A 195 -7.27 0.64 -11.97
C GLN A 195 -6.85 1.84 -11.12
N GLY A 196 -6.22 1.60 -9.96
CA GLY A 196 -5.70 2.64 -9.09
C GLY A 196 -4.51 3.39 -9.69
N LYS A 197 -4.27 4.60 -9.21
CA LYS A 197 -3.20 5.47 -9.72
C LYS A 197 -1.82 4.91 -9.41
N LEU A 198 -1.62 4.35 -8.21
CA LEU A 198 -0.35 3.81 -7.77
C LEU A 198 -0.31 2.28 -7.87
N ALA A 199 0.91 1.74 -7.95
CA ALA A 199 1.15 0.31 -8.02
C ALA A 199 0.82 -0.38 -6.68
N THR A 200 0.54 -1.68 -6.75
CA THR A 200 0.25 -2.51 -5.56
C THR A 200 1.46 -2.69 -4.65
N HIS A 201 2.67 -2.39 -5.13
CA HIS A 201 3.91 -2.40 -4.34
C HIS A 201 4.92 -1.36 -4.82
N VAL A 202 5.88 -1.03 -3.95
CA VAL A 202 7.08 -0.28 -4.39
C VAL A 202 7.99 -1.20 -5.20
N ALA A 203 8.88 -0.62 -6.02
CA ALA A 203 9.81 -1.32 -6.91
C ALA A 203 10.41 -2.64 -6.37
N ARG A 204 10.86 -2.65 -5.10
CA ARG A 204 11.41 -3.83 -4.41
C ARG A 204 10.54 -4.33 -3.25
N GLY A 205 9.34 -3.78 -3.08
CA GLY A 205 8.52 -3.95 -1.87
C GLY A 205 8.19 -5.41 -1.59
N ALA A 206 7.81 -6.17 -2.60
CA ALA A 206 7.50 -7.59 -2.47
C ALA A 206 8.71 -8.48 -2.10
N SER A 207 9.95 -7.98 -2.21
CA SER A 207 11.16 -8.69 -1.79
C SER A 207 11.51 -8.50 -0.32
N LEU A 208 10.84 -7.56 0.36
CA LEU A 208 11.09 -7.28 1.77
C LEU A 208 10.39 -8.31 2.67
N ALA A 209 10.99 -8.58 3.83
CA ALA A 209 10.45 -9.53 4.79
C ALA A 209 9.00 -9.15 5.16
N GLY A 210 8.10 -10.12 5.33
CA GLY A 210 6.69 -9.84 5.67
C GLY A 210 5.81 -9.35 4.52
N ASN A 211 6.38 -9.01 3.35
CA ASN A 211 5.61 -8.67 2.16
C ASN A 211 5.40 -9.85 1.23
N ARG A 212 4.37 -9.72 0.39
CA ARG A 212 4.07 -10.67 -0.68
C ARG A 212 3.65 -9.95 -1.96
N GLU A 213 3.78 -10.66 -3.05
CA GLU A 213 3.23 -10.28 -4.36
C GLU A 213 1.72 -10.50 -4.40
N ASP A 214 1.09 -9.91 -5.41
CA ASP A 214 -0.32 -10.16 -5.71
C ASP A 214 -0.48 -11.58 -6.27
N ALA A 215 -1.60 -12.20 -5.92
CA ALA A 215 -1.92 -13.56 -6.34
C ALA A 215 -3.39 -13.68 -6.71
N VAL A 216 -3.69 -14.67 -7.55
CA VAL A 216 -5.06 -15.05 -7.89
C VAL A 216 -5.25 -16.54 -7.73
N TRP A 217 -6.39 -16.92 -7.16
CA TRP A 217 -6.79 -18.29 -6.88
C TRP A 217 -8.00 -18.65 -7.72
N LEU A 218 -8.04 -19.89 -8.20
CA LEU A 218 -9.27 -20.55 -8.61
C LEU A 218 -9.67 -21.52 -7.50
N ILE A 219 -10.83 -21.28 -6.90
CA ILE A 219 -11.35 -22.02 -5.75
C ILE A 219 -12.64 -22.73 -6.15
N GLY A 220 -12.75 -23.99 -5.74
CA GLY A 220 -13.94 -24.82 -5.88
C GLY A 220 -13.95 -25.89 -4.80
N ASP A 221 -14.94 -26.78 -4.85
CA ASP A 221 -14.97 -27.99 -4.03
C ASP A 221 -13.74 -28.87 -4.35
N ARG A 222 -12.88 -29.10 -3.34
CA ARG A 222 -11.56 -29.73 -3.51
C ARG A 222 -11.66 -31.15 -4.04
N ASP A 223 -12.74 -31.86 -3.71
CA ASP A 223 -12.93 -33.24 -4.13
C ASP A 223 -13.49 -33.34 -5.54
N LYS A 224 -14.03 -32.22 -6.06
CA LYS A 224 -14.67 -32.14 -7.37
C LYS A 224 -13.88 -31.35 -8.39
N ILE A 225 -12.75 -30.73 -8.03
CA ILE A 225 -11.90 -29.96 -8.96
C ILE A 225 -10.52 -30.59 -9.09
N ARG A 226 -10.10 -30.85 -10.33
CA ARG A 226 -8.74 -31.30 -10.64
C ARG A 226 -8.11 -30.33 -11.63
N PHE A 227 -6.95 -29.78 -11.25
CA PHE A 227 -6.17 -28.89 -12.12
C PHE A 227 -5.39 -29.71 -13.13
N LEU A 228 -5.75 -29.58 -14.40
CA LEU A 228 -5.10 -30.26 -15.52
C LEU A 228 -3.90 -29.45 -16.01
N GLN A 229 -4.04 -28.12 -16.03
CA GLN A 229 -2.93 -27.21 -16.32
C GLN A 229 -2.88 -26.09 -15.29
N GLY A 230 -1.67 -25.86 -14.82
CA GLY A 230 -1.34 -24.83 -13.86
C GLY A 230 -1.62 -25.25 -12.42
N THR A 231 -1.51 -24.28 -11.53
CA THR A 231 -1.67 -24.45 -10.09
C THR A 231 -2.96 -23.80 -9.60
N PRO A 232 -3.51 -24.20 -8.44
CA PRO A 232 -4.72 -23.58 -7.89
C PRO A 232 -4.62 -22.06 -7.73
N PHE A 233 -3.40 -21.54 -7.63
CA PHE A 233 -3.13 -20.11 -7.62
C PHE A 233 -1.95 -19.75 -8.49
N GLN A 234 -1.99 -18.54 -9.04
CA GLN A 234 -0.93 -17.98 -9.86
C GLN A 234 -0.44 -16.65 -9.25
N ILE A 235 0.87 -16.41 -9.31
CA ILE A 235 1.49 -15.16 -8.86
C ILE A 235 1.37 -14.12 -9.97
N LEU A 236 0.72 -13.00 -9.66
CA LEU A 236 0.53 -11.86 -10.56
C LEU A 236 1.73 -10.89 -10.53
N GLY A 237 2.56 -10.97 -9.49
CA GLY A 237 3.67 -10.07 -9.26
C GLY A 237 3.21 -8.76 -8.63
N VAL A 238 3.76 -7.64 -9.09
CA VAL A 238 3.30 -6.29 -8.73
C VAL A 238 2.51 -5.74 -9.91
N LEU A 239 1.26 -5.34 -9.67
CA LEU A 239 0.44 -4.65 -10.66
C LEU A 239 0.81 -3.17 -10.65
N GLU A 240 1.20 -2.64 -11.81
CA GLU A 240 1.52 -1.21 -11.94
C GLU A 240 0.27 -0.35 -11.75
N GLY A 241 0.47 0.93 -11.45
CA GLY A 241 -0.62 1.91 -11.38
C GLY A 241 -0.88 2.58 -12.73
N THR A 242 -2.01 3.26 -12.85
CA THR A 242 -2.39 3.99 -14.08
C THR A 242 -1.68 5.34 -14.21
N MET A 243 -1.14 5.89 -13.12
CA MET A 243 -0.43 7.16 -13.12
C MET A 243 1.01 6.98 -13.57
N LYS A 244 1.43 7.78 -14.57
CA LYS A 244 2.86 7.90 -14.91
C LYS A 244 3.57 8.64 -13.79
N ILE A 245 4.62 8.03 -13.25
CA ILE A 245 5.47 8.64 -12.23
C ILE A 245 6.72 9.20 -12.92
N PRO A 246 6.97 10.51 -12.86
CA PRO A 246 8.18 11.11 -13.45
C PRO A 246 9.45 10.44 -12.94
N GLY A 247 10.36 10.11 -13.86
CA GLY A 247 11.64 9.45 -13.54
C GLY A 247 11.55 7.96 -13.22
N TYR A 248 10.36 7.35 -13.20
CA TYR A 248 10.19 5.91 -13.03
C TYR A 248 9.94 5.20 -14.38
N GLN A 249 10.67 4.12 -14.63
CA GLN A 249 10.43 3.22 -15.76
C GLN A 249 10.15 1.81 -15.24
N ALA A 250 8.98 1.28 -15.59
CA ALA A 250 8.59 -0.10 -15.31
C ALA A 250 9.63 -1.10 -15.85
N GLY A 251 9.90 -2.17 -15.10
CA GLY A 251 10.80 -3.25 -15.52
C GLY A 251 12.30 -2.98 -15.37
N ARG A 252 12.74 -1.74 -15.07
CA ARG A 252 14.17 -1.41 -14.86
C ARG A 252 14.69 -1.74 -13.47
N VAL A 253 13.84 -2.22 -12.58
CA VAL A 253 14.25 -2.70 -11.25
C VAL A 253 14.84 -4.09 -11.45
N SER A 254 16.11 -4.13 -11.84
CA SER A 254 16.90 -5.32 -11.61
C SER A 254 16.76 -5.62 -10.11
N LEU A 255 16.23 -6.81 -9.81
CA LEU A 255 16.46 -7.42 -8.53
C LEU A 255 17.98 -7.62 -8.45
N GLU A 256 18.72 -6.61 -8.02
CA GLU A 256 19.96 -6.83 -7.32
C GLU A 256 19.59 -7.66 -6.10
N ARG A 257 19.59 -8.97 -6.32
CA ARG A 257 19.66 -9.97 -5.28
C ARG A 257 20.91 -9.63 -4.50
N SER A 258 20.77 -8.82 -3.46
CA SER A 258 21.79 -8.63 -2.44
C SER A 258 22.24 -10.02 -2.00
N THR A 259 23.40 -10.41 -2.50
CA THR A 259 24.11 -11.67 -2.21
C THR A 259 24.44 -11.77 -0.72
N THR A 260 24.38 -10.66 0.01
CA THR A 260 24.63 -10.54 1.45
C THR A 260 23.48 -11.05 2.33
N SER A 261 22.24 -11.09 1.83
CA SER A 261 21.07 -11.56 2.61
C SER A 261 20.99 -13.08 2.82
N ARG A 262 21.84 -13.86 2.12
CA ARG A 262 21.84 -15.34 2.22
C ARG A 262 22.31 -15.88 3.56
N ARG A 263 23.05 -15.10 4.37
CA ARG A 263 23.58 -15.59 5.66
C ARG A 263 22.67 -15.33 6.86
N PHE A 264 21.87 -14.25 6.86
CA PHE A 264 21.00 -13.91 7.99
C PHE A 264 19.56 -14.43 7.87
N SER A 265 19.07 -14.74 6.67
CA SER A 265 17.68 -15.15 6.43
C SER A 265 17.36 -16.62 6.74
N ARG A 266 18.35 -17.47 7.07
CA ARG A 266 18.09 -18.88 7.42
C ARG A 266 17.59 -19.10 8.84
N ARG A 267 17.75 -18.13 9.76
CA ARG A 267 17.49 -18.36 11.19
C ARG A 267 16.16 -17.82 11.70
N PHE A 268 15.53 -16.88 10.99
CA PHE A 268 14.25 -16.29 11.39
C PHE A 268 13.37 -16.02 10.17
N MET A 269 12.40 -16.91 9.93
CA MET A 269 11.12 -16.72 9.23
C MET A 269 10.75 -17.99 8.44
N MET A 270 10.16 -18.93 9.18
CA MET A 270 9.05 -19.70 8.63
C MET A 270 8.01 -18.69 8.12
N ARG A 271 7.68 -18.72 6.84
CA ARG A 271 6.66 -17.86 6.22
C ARG A 271 5.28 -18.25 6.77
N PRO A 272 4.52 -17.36 7.41
CA PRO A 272 3.13 -17.66 7.79
C PRO A 272 2.28 -17.89 6.54
N GLY A 273 1.59 -19.03 6.46
CA GLY A 273 0.67 -19.37 5.36
C GLY A 273 1.19 -20.36 4.31
N TYR A 274 2.44 -20.86 4.43
CA TYR A 274 2.89 -22.01 3.64
C TYR A 274 2.61 -23.30 4.43
N PRO A 275 1.88 -24.30 3.88
CA PRO A 275 1.68 -25.58 4.56
C PRO A 275 3.03 -26.28 4.75
N MET A 276 3.33 -26.60 6.01
CA MET A 276 4.56 -27.29 6.43
C MET A 276 4.49 -28.80 6.13
N GLY A 277 5.53 -29.31 5.46
CA GLY A 277 6.00 -30.70 5.60
C GLY A 277 5.55 -31.72 4.54
N MET A 278 6.39 -31.93 3.52
CA MET A 278 7.03 -33.25 3.27
C MET A 278 8.17 -33.12 2.24
N MET A 279 9.27 -33.80 2.53
CA MET A 279 10.51 -33.89 1.77
C MET A 279 10.32 -34.43 0.33
N PHE A 280 11.20 -33.99 -0.57
CA PHE A 280 11.59 -34.61 -1.85
C PHE A 280 10.52 -34.93 -2.91
N PHE A 281 9.65 -33.97 -3.23
CA PHE A 281 9.25 -33.77 -4.63
C PHE A 281 9.52 -32.32 -4.99
N ARG A 282 10.11 -32.05 -6.16
CA ARG A 282 10.04 -30.73 -6.81
C ARG A 282 8.56 -30.44 -7.07
N ARG A 283 7.80 -30.04 -6.05
CA ARG A 283 6.49 -29.43 -6.24
C ARG A 283 6.76 -28.21 -7.11
N ARG A 284 6.32 -28.29 -8.36
CA ARG A 284 6.30 -27.15 -9.29
C ARG A 284 5.70 -25.99 -8.50
N GLY A 285 6.49 -24.94 -8.30
CA GLY A 285 6.02 -23.74 -7.61
C GLY A 285 4.79 -23.15 -8.32
N PRO A 286 4.05 -22.25 -7.66
CA PRO A 286 2.92 -21.60 -8.32
C PRO A 286 3.35 -20.95 -9.62
N ASP A 287 2.48 -21.02 -10.63
CA ASP A 287 2.78 -20.41 -11.93
C ASP A 287 2.86 -18.89 -11.75
N ARG A 288 3.83 -18.27 -12.41
CA ARG A 288 3.99 -16.81 -12.43
C ARG A 288 3.49 -16.28 -13.76
N VAL A 289 2.75 -15.18 -13.70
CA VAL A 289 2.27 -14.46 -14.87
C VAL A 289 3.29 -13.40 -15.24
N ASP A 290 4.06 -13.64 -16.29
CA ASP A 290 5.06 -12.70 -16.80
C ASP A 290 4.43 -11.77 -17.84
N GLN A 291 3.68 -10.78 -17.36
CA GLN A 291 3.07 -9.72 -18.17
C GLN A 291 3.39 -8.38 -17.50
N PRO A 292 3.77 -7.32 -18.24
CA PRO A 292 4.05 -6.00 -17.66
C PRO A 292 2.77 -5.19 -17.40
N GLY A 293 2.89 -4.04 -16.74
CA GLY A 293 1.79 -3.07 -16.63
C GLY A 293 0.77 -3.38 -15.54
N PRO A 294 -0.41 -2.72 -15.56
CA PRO A 294 -1.44 -2.84 -14.53
C PRO A 294 -2.31 -4.10 -14.66
N ARG A 295 -2.26 -4.79 -15.81
CA ARG A 295 -3.20 -5.84 -16.20
C ARG A 295 -2.52 -7.20 -16.29
N ARG A 296 -3.22 -8.25 -15.83
CA ARG A 296 -2.81 -9.66 -15.95
C ARG A 296 -3.96 -10.48 -16.48
N THR A 297 -3.67 -11.31 -17.47
CA THR A 297 -4.59 -12.35 -17.93
C THR A 297 -4.08 -13.70 -17.46
N VAL A 298 -4.93 -14.43 -16.75
CA VAL A 298 -4.65 -15.78 -16.24
C VAL A 298 -5.64 -16.78 -16.81
N LYS A 299 -5.15 -18.01 -16.98
CA LYS A 299 -5.94 -19.13 -17.47
C LYS A 299 -5.69 -20.37 -16.62
N TRP A 300 -6.74 -21.15 -16.40
CA TRP A 300 -6.68 -22.49 -15.84
C TRP A 300 -7.39 -23.46 -16.76
N LEU A 301 -6.89 -24.70 -16.80
CA LEU A 301 -7.62 -25.82 -17.35
C LEU A 301 -7.95 -26.77 -16.20
N VAL A 302 -9.24 -26.99 -15.95
CA VAL A 302 -9.71 -27.82 -14.84
C VAL A 302 -10.69 -28.87 -15.33
N ALA A 303 -10.61 -30.06 -14.74
CA ALA A 303 -11.69 -31.04 -14.77
C ALA A 303 -12.54 -30.83 -13.52
N VAL A 304 -13.86 -30.78 -13.71
CA VAL A 304 -14.83 -30.65 -12.61
C VAL A 304 -15.84 -31.79 -12.65
N GLU A 305 -16.15 -32.34 -11.48
CA GLU A 305 -17.19 -33.34 -11.28
C GLU A 305 -18.52 -32.65 -10.95
N GLY A 306 -19.54 -32.83 -11.78
CA GLY A 306 -20.82 -32.15 -11.67
C GLY A 306 -20.74 -30.65 -12.04
N ASN A 307 -21.45 -29.80 -11.29
CA ASN A 307 -21.48 -28.35 -11.48
C ASN A 307 -21.19 -27.59 -10.17
N PRO A 308 -20.04 -27.83 -9.49
CA PRO A 308 -19.70 -27.08 -8.31
C PRO A 308 -19.50 -25.59 -8.64
N PRO A 309 -19.91 -24.66 -7.77
CA PRO A 309 -19.60 -23.25 -7.97
C PRO A 309 -18.08 -23.05 -7.93
N LEU A 310 -17.56 -22.34 -8.93
CA LEU A 310 -16.17 -21.91 -8.95
C LEU A 310 -16.08 -20.44 -8.56
N LYS A 311 -14.99 -20.06 -7.90
CA LYS A 311 -14.69 -18.69 -7.51
C LYS A 311 -13.28 -18.32 -7.89
N ILE A 312 -13.11 -17.14 -8.48
CA ILE A 312 -11.81 -16.51 -8.64
C ILE A 312 -11.61 -15.58 -7.46
N VAL A 313 -10.50 -15.72 -6.74
CA VAL A 313 -10.14 -14.87 -5.60
C VAL A 313 -8.81 -14.19 -5.90
N VAL A 314 -8.84 -12.86 -6.07
CA VAL A 314 -7.63 -12.04 -6.21
C VAL A 314 -7.28 -11.48 -4.85
N THR A 315 -6.02 -11.61 -4.44
CA THR A 315 -5.51 -11.04 -3.21
C THR A 315 -4.32 -10.14 -3.53
N SER A 316 -4.44 -8.86 -3.22
CA SER A 316 -3.35 -7.90 -3.21
C SER A 316 -3.10 -7.43 -1.78
N GLN A 317 -1.82 -7.32 -1.40
CA GLN A 317 -1.47 -6.84 -0.06
C GLN A 317 -1.96 -5.40 0.19
N LYS A 318 -2.02 -4.58 -0.87
CA LYS A 318 -2.42 -3.16 -0.77
C LYS A 318 -3.62 -2.81 -1.61
N GLY A 319 -3.89 -3.58 -2.66
CA GLY A 319 -5.05 -3.40 -3.51
C GLY A 319 -6.32 -4.04 -2.94
N GLY A 320 -6.23 -4.85 -1.87
CA GLY A 320 -7.40 -5.53 -1.27
C GLY A 320 -7.63 -6.95 -1.78
N THR A 321 -8.76 -7.55 -1.40
CA THR A 321 -9.16 -8.91 -1.81
C THR A 321 -10.52 -8.87 -2.50
N TYR A 322 -10.62 -9.53 -3.66
CA TYR A 322 -11.82 -9.53 -4.49
C TYR A 322 -12.18 -10.94 -4.91
N VAL A 323 -13.48 -11.22 -4.90
CA VAL A 323 -14.02 -12.54 -5.21
C VAL A 323 -15.03 -12.41 -6.34
N LYS A 324 -14.93 -13.29 -7.33
CA LYS A 324 -15.91 -13.41 -8.41
C LYS A 324 -16.33 -14.86 -8.57
N THR A 325 -17.62 -15.15 -8.42
CA THR A 325 -18.18 -16.46 -8.74
C THR A 325 -18.30 -16.62 -10.26
N ILE A 326 -18.00 -17.81 -10.76
CA ILE A 326 -18.09 -18.19 -12.18
C ILE A 326 -19.02 -19.39 -12.33
N THR A 327 -19.86 -19.32 -13.36
CA THR A 327 -20.83 -20.34 -13.76
C THR A 327 -20.52 -20.81 -15.18
N TYR A 328 -20.83 -22.07 -15.50
CA TYR A 328 -20.46 -22.72 -16.77
C TYR A 328 -21.35 -23.90 -17.15
#